data_AF-A0A2G9RFC8-F1
#
_entry.id   AF-A0A2G9RFC8-F1
#
_cell.length_a   1.000
_cell.length_b   1.000
_cell.length_c   1.000
_cell.angle_alpha   90.00
_cell.angle_beta   90.00
_cell.angle_gamma   90.00
#
_symmetry.space_group_name_H-M   'P 1'
#
loop_
_entity.id
_entity.type
_entity.pdbx_description
1 polymer ?
#
loop_
_entity_poly.entity_id
_entity_poly.type
_entity_poly.pdbx_seq_one_letter_code
_entity_poly.pdbx_strand_id
1 'polypeptide(L)'
;MLNDFVDNTCNVVISACYNCGRGGHIAKDCKEPRKEREQCCYNCGKPGHLARDCDHADEQKCYSCGEFGHIQKDCTKVKCYRCGETGHVAINCSKTSEVNCYRCGESGHLARECTIEATA
;
A
#
# COMPACT_ATOMS: atom_id res chain seq x y z
N MET A 1 22.44 -26.92 -21.37
CA MET A 1 21.12 -26.63 -21.99
C MET A 1 20.21 -26.10 -20.89
N LEU A 2 20.42 -24.85 -20.46
CA LEU A 2 19.50 -24.20 -19.53
C LEU A 2 18.33 -23.74 -20.40
N ASN A 3 17.18 -24.42 -20.26
CA ASN A 3 15.96 -24.00 -20.90
C ASN A 3 15.53 -22.71 -20.20
N ASP A 4 15.81 -21.58 -20.86
CA ASP A 4 15.19 -20.28 -20.59
C ASP A 4 13.68 -20.41 -20.82
N PHE A 5 12.99 -21.00 -19.84
CA PHE A 5 11.56 -20.79 -19.64
C PHE A 5 11.42 -19.29 -19.47
N VAL A 6 10.89 -18.64 -20.50
CA VAL A 6 10.55 -17.22 -20.54
C VAL A 6 9.79 -16.91 -19.25
N ASP A 7 10.48 -16.31 -18.28
CA ASP A 7 9.89 -15.93 -17.00
C ASP A 7 8.92 -14.79 -17.32
N ASN A 8 7.66 -15.17 -17.56
CA ASN A 8 6.53 -14.31 -17.91
C ASN A 8 6.07 -13.50 -16.69
N THR A 9 7.02 -13.17 -15.83
CA THR A 9 6.89 -12.31 -14.67
C THR A 9 7.49 -10.97 -15.08
N CYS A 10 6.66 -9.94 -15.08
CA CYS A 10 7.16 -8.59 -15.12
C CYS A 10 8.11 -8.42 -13.94
N ASN A 11 9.23 -7.73 -14.15
CA ASN A 11 10.21 -7.47 -13.10
C ASN A 11 9.63 -6.50 -12.06
N VAL A 12 8.73 -7.00 -11.19
CA VAL A 12 8.08 -6.27 -10.10
C VAL A 12 9.07 -6.19 -8.94
N VAL A 13 10.19 -5.49 -9.13
CA VAL A 13 11.06 -5.14 -8.00
C VAL A 13 10.28 -4.13 -7.15
N ILE A 14 9.78 -4.59 -6.00
CA ILE A 14 8.91 -3.82 -5.07
C ILE A 14 9.56 -2.49 -4.63
N SER A 15 10.90 -2.41 -4.67
CA SER A 15 11.71 -1.23 -4.30
C SER A 15 12.15 -0.36 -5.51
N ALA A 16 11.75 -0.71 -6.72
CA ALA A 16 12.07 0.07 -7.92
C ALA A 16 10.89 0.98 -8.31
N CYS A 17 11.22 2.17 -8.83
CA CYS A 17 10.24 3.03 -9.44
C CYS A 17 9.60 2.32 -10.63
N TYR A 18 8.28 2.14 -10.57
CA TYR A 18 7.56 1.45 -11.63
C TYR A 18 7.66 2.14 -13.01
N ASN A 19 8.01 3.43 -13.10
CA ASN A 19 8.18 4.11 -14.38
C ASN A 19 9.56 3.88 -15.02
N CYS A 20 10.64 4.00 -14.24
CA CYS A 20 12.01 4.00 -14.76
C CYS A 20 12.86 2.80 -14.34
N GLY A 21 12.36 1.95 -13.43
CA GLY A 21 13.08 0.79 -12.89
C GLY A 21 14.18 1.14 -11.88
N ARG A 22 14.44 2.42 -11.59
CA ARG A 22 15.47 2.85 -10.63
C ARG A 22 14.88 2.98 -9.22
N GLY A 23 15.63 2.58 -8.20
CA GLY A 23 15.23 2.71 -6.80
C GLY A 23 15.26 4.15 -6.27
N GLY A 24 14.90 4.32 -5.00
CA GLY A 24 15.00 5.60 -4.28
C GLY A 24 13.83 6.58 -4.51
N HIS A 25 12.82 6.19 -5.29
CA HIS A 25 11.60 6.97 -5.48
C HIS A 25 10.46 6.06 -5.97
N ILE A 26 9.21 6.51 -5.80
CA ILE A 26 8.03 5.85 -6.39
C ILE A 26 7.69 6.46 -7.75
N ALA A 27 6.84 5.77 -8.52
CA ALA A 27 6.45 6.23 -9.86
C ALA A 27 5.81 7.63 -9.90
N LYS A 28 5.18 8.05 -8.79
CA LYS A 28 4.60 9.40 -8.65
C LYS A 28 5.68 10.49 -8.64
N ASP A 29 6.85 10.20 -8.08
CA ASP A 29 7.96 11.15 -7.93
C ASP A 29 9.01 10.97 -9.05
N CYS A 30 8.69 10.17 -10.07
CA CYS A 30 9.60 9.92 -11.18
C CYS A 30 9.63 11.12 -12.12
N LYS A 31 10.83 11.67 -12.35
CA LYS A 31 11.05 12.79 -13.27
C LYS A 31 11.17 12.37 -14.73
N GLU A 32 11.28 11.07 -15.01
CA GLU A 32 11.30 10.56 -16.38
C GLU A 32 9.89 10.61 -17.01
N PRO A 33 9.78 10.78 -18.33
CA PRO A 33 8.49 10.65 -19.02
C PRO A 33 7.88 9.28 -18.76
N ARG A 34 6.55 9.21 -18.77
CA ARG A 34 5.83 7.94 -18.60
C ARG A 34 6.21 7.01 -19.74
N LYS A 35 6.84 5.88 -19.42
CA LYS A 35 7.10 4.82 -20.39
C LYS A 35 5.83 4.00 -20.56
N GLU A 36 5.51 3.65 -21.79
CA GLU A 36 4.49 2.64 -22.07
C GLU A 36 5.05 1.29 -21.65
N ARG A 37 4.40 0.67 -20.67
CA ARG A 37 4.82 -0.62 -20.11
C ARG A 37 3.58 -1.47 -19.94
N GLU A 38 3.75 -2.77 -20.16
CA GLU A 38 2.67 -3.73 -20.04
C GLU A 38 2.05 -3.64 -18.64
N GLN A 39 0.72 -3.68 -18.61
CA GLN A 39 -0.03 -3.70 -17.37
C GLN A 39 0.20 -5.03 -16.68
N CYS A 40 0.98 -5.00 -15.60
CA CYS A 40 1.31 -6.18 -14.81
C CYS A 40 0.52 -6.21 -13.52
N CYS A 41 0.11 -7.41 -13.14
CA CYS A 41 -0.56 -7.68 -11.89
C CYS A 41 0.39 -7.50 -10.71
N TYR A 42 -0.01 -6.69 -9.72
CA TYR A 42 0.77 -6.48 -8.50
C TYR A 42 0.76 -7.69 -7.55
N ASN A 43 -0.15 -8.65 -7.75
CA ASN A 43 -0.25 -9.84 -6.91
C ASN A 43 0.65 -10.97 -7.43
N CYS A 44 0.58 -11.29 -8.73
CA CYS A 44 1.31 -12.42 -9.32
C CYS A 44 2.44 -12.03 -10.29
N GLY A 45 2.61 -10.74 -10.57
CA GLY A 45 3.65 -10.24 -11.48
C GLY A 45 3.39 -10.49 -12.97
N LYS A 46 2.31 -11.18 -13.36
CA LYS A 46 2.03 -11.49 -14.77
C LYS A 46 1.34 -10.32 -15.51
N PRO A 47 1.62 -10.12 -16.80
CA PRO A 47 0.95 -9.10 -17.61
C PRO A 47 -0.52 -9.47 -17.91
N GLY A 48 -1.28 -8.52 -18.45
CA GLY A 48 -2.61 -8.75 -19.04
C GLY A 48 -3.80 -8.57 -18.09
N HIS A 49 -3.57 -8.33 -16.80
CA HIS A 49 -4.64 -8.08 -15.82
C HIS A 49 -4.16 -7.17 -14.68
N LEU A 50 -5.10 -6.60 -13.92
CA LEU A 50 -4.81 -5.85 -12.70
C LEU A 50 -4.86 -6.79 -11.49
N ALA A 51 -4.28 -6.37 -10.37
CA ALA A 51 -4.38 -7.12 -9.10
C ALA A 51 -5.83 -7.41 -8.66
N ARG A 52 -6.78 -6.53 -9.02
CA ARG A 52 -8.20 -6.71 -8.73
C ARG A 52 -8.85 -7.85 -9.53
N ASP A 53 -8.27 -8.19 -10.68
CA ASP A 53 -8.75 -9.19 -11.65
C ASP A 53 -7.85 -10.44 -11.62
N CYS A 54 -7.04 -10.61 -10.57
CA CYS A 54 -6.09 -11.71 -10.46
C CYS A 54 -6.77 -12.94 -9.86
N ASP A 55 -6.74 -14.06 -10.59
CA ASP A 55 -7.24 -15.35 -10.10
C ASP A 55 -6.43 -15.92 -8.93
N HIS A 56 -5.28 -15.32 -8.59
CA HIS A 56 -4.40 -15.70 -7.46
C HIS A 56 -4.43 -14.62 -6.37
N ALA A 57 -5.55 -13.90 -6.21
CA ALA A 57 -5.68 -12.84 -5.21
C ALA A 57 -5.50 -13.35 -3.76
N ASP A 58 -5.76 -14.63 -3.52
CA ASP A 58 -5.57 -15.33 -2.25
C ASP A 58 -4.08 -15.59 -1.90
N GLU A 59 -3.19 -15.60 -2.90
CA GLU A 59 -1.73 -15.61 -2.71
C GLU A 59 -1.18 -14.24 -2.30
N GLN A 60 -2.02 -13.21 -2.27
CA GLN A 60 -1.63 -11.90 -1.79
C GLN A 60 -1.50 -11.89 -0.26
N LYS A 61 -0.35 -11.44 0.22
CA LYS A 61 -0.17 -11.14 1.65
C LYS A 61 -1.00 -9.92 2.04
N CYS A 62 -1.68 -10.00 3.18
CA CYS A 62 -2.37 -8.88 3.78
C CYS A 62 -1.39 -7.71 4.04
N TYR A 63 -1.67 -6.53 3.50
CA TYR A 63 -0.81 -5.35 3.71
C TYR A 63 -0.73 -4.85 5.17
N SER A 64 -1.62 -5.32 6.04
CA SER A 64 -1.61 -4.93 7.47
C SER A 64 -0.86 -5.91 8.37
N CYS A 65 -0.95 -7.22 8.11
CA CYS A 65 -0.37 -8.24 8.97
C CYS A 65 0.67 -9.15 8.29
N GLY A 66 0.76 -9.13 6.96
CA GLY A 66 1.69 -9.95 6.17
C GLY A 66 1.27 -11.40 5.95
N GLU A 67 0.14 -11.84 6.50
CA GLU A 67 -0.37 -13.21 6.37
C GLU A 67 -1.21 -13.38 5.09
N PHE A 68 -1.32 -14.62 4.59
CA PHE A 68 -2.11 -14.97 3.40
C PHE A 68 -3.59 -15.23 3.73
N GLY A 69 -4.40 -15.43 2.69
CA GLY A 69 -5.81 -15.85 2.80
C GLY A 69 -6.81 -14.73 3.14
N HIS A 70 -6.34 -13.49 3.26
CA HIS A 70 -7.21 -12.31 3.40
C HIS A 70 -6.49 -11.03 2.95
N ILE A 71 -7.26 -10.02 2.57
CA ILE A 71 -6.75 -8.67 2.26
C ILE A 71 -6.84 -7.75 3.49
N GLN A 72 -6.23 -6.57 3.41
CA GLN A 72 -6.26 -5.58 4.49
C GLN A 72 -7.68 -5.28 5.00
N LYS A 73 -8.67 -5.23 4.09
CA LYS A 73 -10.07 -4.95 4.44
C LYS A 73 -10.67 -5.99 5.39
N ASP A 74 -10.27 -7.25 5.24
CA ASP A 74 -10.78 -8.39 6.01
C ASP A 74 -9.79 -8.82 7.13
N CYS A 75 -8.79 -7.99 7.41
CA CYS A 75 -7.75 -8.29 8.39
C CYS A 75 -8.22 -8.06 9.83
N THR A 76 -8.41 -9.16 10.56
CA THR A 76 -8.72 -9.15 12.00
C THR A 76 -7.50 -8.80 12.87
N LYS A 77 -6.29 -8.95 12.33
CA LYS A 77 -5.02 -8.65 13.01
C LYS A 77 -4.52 -7.22 12.75
N VAL A 78 -5.37 -6.32 12.24
CA VAL A 78 -4.97 -4.93 11.99
C VAL A 78 -4.50 -4.29 13.30
N LYS A 79 -3.26 -3.77 13.29
CA LYS A 79 -2.66 -3.13 14.45
C LYS A 79 -3.07 -1.66 14.50
N CYS A 80 -3.58 -1.22 15.64
CA CYS A 80 -3.86 0.17 15.91
C CYS A 80 -2.56 0.95 16.06
N TYR A 81 -2.33 1.94 15.19
CA TYR A 81 -1.15 2.80 15.27
C TYR A 81 -1.15 3.76 16.47
N ARG A 82 -2.28 3.90 17.19
CA ARG A 82 -2.38 4.74 18.39
C ARG A 82 -2.02 3.99 19.67
N CYS A 83 -2.56 2.79 19.87
CA CYS A 83 -2.38 2.03 21.12
C CYS A 83 -1.55 0.75 20.96
N GLY A 84 -1.22 0.36 19.73
CA GLY A 84 -0.45 -0.85 19.44
C GLY A 84 -1.21 -2.16 19.50
N GLU A 85 -2.49 -2.16 19.92
CA GLU A 85 -3.30 -3.38 19.99
C GLU A 85 -3.92 -3.76 18.65
N THR A 86 -4.28 -5.04 18.51
CA THR A 86 -4.88 -5.57 17.27
C THR A 86 -6.39 -5.61 17.35
N GLY A 87 -7.07 -5.70 16.20
CA GLY A 87 -8.53 -5.84 16.11
C GLY A 87 -9.28 -4.54 15.86
N HIS A 88 -8.59 -3.40 15.79
CA HIS A 88 -9.19 -2.12 15.41
C HIS A 88 -8.17 -1.21 14.74
N VAL A 89 -8.67 -0.29 13.91
CA VAL A 89 -7.88 0.80 13.32
C VAL A 89 -7.81 2.00 14.27
N ALA A 90 -6.80 2.85 14.10
CA ALA A 90 -6.57 4.04 14.93
C ALA A 90 -7.82 4.92 15.15
N ILE A 91 -8.67 5.06 14.13
CA ILE A 91 -9.91 5.84 14.21
C ILE A 91 -10.94 5.25 15.19
N ASN A 92 -10.93 3.93 15.39
CA ASN A 92 -11.83 3.20 16.29
C ASN A 92 -11.14 2.86 17.62
N CYS A 93 -10.00 3.49 17.93
CA CYS A 93 -9.25 3.25 19.17
C CYS A 93 -9.95 3.90 20.36
N SER A 94 -10.41 3.08 21.29
CA SER A 94 -11.04 3.52 22.55
C SER A 94 -10.04 3.96 23.62
N LYS A 95 -8.76 3.56 23.49
CA LYS A 95 -7.69 4.05 24.36
C LYS A 95 -7.32 5.47 23.90
N THR A 96 -7.76 6.45 24.66
CA THR A 96 -7.56 7.88 24.43
C THR A 96 -6.08 8.24 24.59
N SER A 97 -5.28 8.04 23.55
CA SER A 97 -4.05 8.81 23.35
C SER A 97 -4.47 10.10 22.64
N GLU A 98 -4.12 11.26 23.21
CA GLU A 98 -4.37 12.60 22.66
C GLU A 98 -4.47 12.59 21.14
N VAL A 99 -5.68 12.82 20.63
CA VAL A 99 -5.92 12.76 19.19
C VAL A 99 -5.28 14.00 18.59
N ASN A 100 -4.18 13.79 17.87
CA ASN A 100 -3.49 14.87 17.16
C ASN A 100 -4.07 14.99 15.76
N CYS A 101 -4.35 16.21 15.36
CA CYS A 101 -4.81 16.53 14.04
C CYS A 101 -3.67 16.32 13.04
N TYR A 102 -3.85 15.39 12.09
CA TYR A 102 -2.85 15.13 11.05
C TYR A 102 -2.64 16.31 10.07
N ARG A 103 -3.48 17.35 10.13
CA ARG A 103 -3.35 18.57 9.31
C ARG A 103 -2.52 19.65 10.00
N CYS A 104 -2.75 19.91 11.28
CA CYS A 104 -2.10 21.02 12.00
C CYS A 104 -1.19 20.60 13.17
N GLY A 105 -1.18 19.32 13.55
CA GLY A 105 -0.35 18.78 14.63
C GLY A 105 -0.90 19.01 16.04
N GLU A 106 -1.92 19.85 16.21
CA GLU A 106 -2.52 20.14 17.52
C GLU A 106 -3.36 18.97 18.04
N SER A 107 -3.38 18.80 19.37
CA SER A 107 -4.17 17.79 20.06
C SER A 107 -5.63 18.21 20.24
N GLY A 108 -6.51 17.24 20.51
CA GLY A 108 -7.91 17.48 20.87
C GLY A 108 -8.93 17.41 19.73
N HIS A 109 -8.51 17.22 18.47
CA HIS A 109 -9.43 17.07 17.33
C HIS A 109 -8.86 16.23 16.18
N LEU A 110 -9.72 15.61 15.36
CA LEU A 110 -9.30 14.92 14.14
C LEU A 110 -9.14 15.88 12.96
N ALA A 111 -8.40 15.49 11.92
CA ALA A 111 -8.23 16.29 10.70
C ALA A 111 -9.55 16.68 10.01
N ARG A 112 -10.65 15.96 10.26
CA ARG A 112 -11.99 16.28 9.75
C ARG A 112 -12.67 17.44 10.50
N GLU A 113 -12.29 17.63 11.75
CA GLU A 113 -12.79 18.67 12.66
C GLU A 113 -11.83 19.86 12.73
N CYS A 114 -10.73 19.79 11.97
CA CYS A 114 -9.73 20.85 11.91
C CYS A 114 -10.31 22.08 11.21
N THR A 115 -10.49 23.13 11.99
CA THR A 115 -10.95 24.45 11.54
C THR A 115 -9.82 25.31 10.97
N ILE A 116 -8.58 24.84 11.04
CA ILE A 116 -7.44 25.50 10.41
C ILE A 116 -7.49 25.19 8.92
N GLU A 117 -7.72 26.22 8.11
CA GLU A 117 -7.59 26.13 6.65
C GLU A 117 -6.13 25.83 6.32
N ALA A 118 -5.90 24.85 5.44
CA ALA A 118 -4.55 24.45 5.07
C ALA A 118 -3.85 25.64 4.42
N THR A 119 -2.83 26.18 5.08
CA THR A 119 -1.87 27.06 4.43
C THR A 119 -1.16 26.25 3.35
N ALA A 120 -1.39 26.68 2.10
CA ALA A 120 -0.84 26.10 0.88
C ALA A 120 0.68 26.22 0.79
#